data_AF-A0A0U1KSX1-F1
#
_entry.id   AF-A0A0U1KSX1-F1
#
_cell.length_a   1.000
_cell.length_b   1.000
_cell.length_c   1.000
_cell.angle_alpha   90.00
_cell.angle_beta   90.00
_cell.angle_gamma   90.00
#
_symmetry.space_group_name_H-M   'P 1'
#
loop_
_entity.id
_entity.type
_entity.pdbx_description
1 polymer ?
#
loop_
_entity_poly.entity_id
_entity_poly.type
_entity_poly.pdbx_seq_one_letter_code
_entity_poly.pdbx_strand_id
1 'polypeptide(L)'
;MTFFTAGEPEVRAWTIVRGTKAPQAAGKIHSDIERGFIRAEIVSYDDLMTNGTYAAAKEKGLVRLEGKEYIMQDGDVTYFRFNV
;
A
#
# COMPACT_ATOMS: atom_id res chain seq x y z
N MET A 1 -10.93 -8.43 -2.27
CA MET A 1 -9.68 -8.39 -1.50
C MET A 1 -9.55 -7.00 -0.93
N THR A 2 -8.81 -6.86 0.17
CA THR A 2 -8.71 -5.62 0.93
C THR A 2 -7.25 -5.28 1.12
N PHE A 3 -6.90 -4.01 0.88
CA PHE A 3 -5.62 -3.45 1.29
C PHE A 3 -5.86 -2.38 2.36
N PHE A 4 -4.82 -2.03 3.09
CA PHE A 4 -4.91 -1.06 4.17
C PHE A 4 -3.98 0.12 3.90
N THR A 5 -4.43 1.31 4.25
CA THR A 5 -3.55 2.46 4.48
C THR A 5 -3.39 2.60 5.99
N ALA A 6 -2.14 2.69 6.46
CA ALA A 6 -1.85 2.86 7.87
C ALA A 6 -0.86 4.03 8.07
N GLY A 7 -1.25 5.00 8.89
CA GLY A 7 -0.46 6.19 9.23
C GLY A 7 -1.34 7.25 9.89
N GLU A 8 -0.72 8.30 10.46
CA GLU A 8 -1.50 9.43 10.96
C GLU A 8 -2.06 10.25 9.78
N PRO A 9 -3.32 10.72 9.84
CA PRO A 9 -4.26 10.63 10.96
C PRO A 9 -5.21 9.42 10.94
N GLU A 10 -5.20 8.59 9.89
CA GLU A 10 -6.22 7.55 9.70
C GLU A 10 -5.65 6.21 9.23
N VAL A 11 -6.17 5.13 9.82
CA VAL A 11 -6.01 3.76 9.32
C VAL A 11 -7.31 3.35 8.64
N ARG A 12 -7.24 2.90 7.38
CA ARG A 12 -8.43 2.56 6.60
C ARG A 12 -8.24 1.31 5.76
N ALA A 13 -9.32 0.52 5.67
CA ALA A 13 -9.44 -0.63 4.80
C ALA A 13 -10.12 -0.25 3.48
N TRP A 14 -9.55 -0.69 2.36
CA TRP A 14 -10.04 -0.39 1.01
C TRP A 14 -10.34 -1.67 0.25
N THR A 15 -11.60 -1.86 -0.12
CA THR A 15 -12.03 -3.03 -0.89
C THR A 15 -11.75 -2.84 -2.38
N ILE A 16 -11.06 -3.81 -2.98
CA ILE A 16 -10.72 -3.85 -4.41
C ILE A 16 -11.00 -5.24 -5.00
N VAL A 17 -11.05 -5.28 -6.33
CA VAL A 17 -11.22 -6.53 -7.10
C VAL A 17 -9.86 -7.21 -7.25
N ARG A 18 -9.85 -8.55 -7.29
CA ARG A 18 -8.62 -9.32 -7.55
C ARG A 18 -8.01 -8.92 -8.88
N GLY A 19 -6.70 -8.71 -8.92
CA GLY A 19 -5.99 -8.26 -10.13
C GLY A 19 -5.87 -6.74 -10.26
N THR A 20 -6.42 -5.96 -9.32
CA THR A 20 -6.27 -4.49 -9.30
C THR A 20 -4.78 -4.12 -9.14
N LYS A 21 -4.26 -3.25 -10.02
CA LYS A 21 -2.88 -2.78 -9.96
C LYS A 21 -2.71 -1.67 -8.90
N ALA A 22 -1.48 -1.46 -8.42
CA ALA A 22 -1.17 -0.44 -7.42
C ALA A 22 -1.69 0.97 -7.75
N PRO A 23 -1.54 1.51 -8.98
CA PRO A 23 -2.09 2.84 -9.30
C PRO A 23 -3.61 2.90 -9.20
N GLN A 24 -4.31 1.85 -9.64
CA GLN A 24 -5.77 1.77 -9.60
C GLN A 24 -6.29 1.65 -8.16
N ALA A 25 -5.56 0.93 -7.30
CA ALA A 25 -5.85 0.87 -5.87
C ALA A 25 -5.65 2.24 -5.22
N ALA A 26 -4.60 2.98 -5.60
CA ALA A 26 -4.40 4.36 -5.17
C ALA A 26 -5.56 5.28 -5.60
N GLY A 27 -6.11 5.06 -6.81
CA GLY A 27 -7.29 5.75 -7.34
C GLY A 27 -8.56 5.54 -6.52
N LYS A 28 -8.68 4.44 -5.77
CA LYS A 28 -9.79 4.24 -4.83
C LYS A 28 -9.75 5.20 -3.65
N ILE A 29 -8.57 5.66 -3.27
CA ILE A 29 -8.39 6.68 -2.24
C ILE A 29 -8.74 8.05 -2.82
N HIS A 30 -8.12 8.39 -3.96
CA HIS A 30 -8.40 9.63 -4.70
C HIS A 30 -7.85 9.55 -6.13
N SER A 31 -8.55 10.13 -7.10
CA SER A 31 -8.16 10.10 -8.52
C SER A 31 -6.79 10.77 -8.79
N ASP A 32 -6.43 11.79 -8.01
CA ASP A 32 -5.15 12.48 -8.19
C ASP A 32 -3.95 11.62 -7.77
N ILE A 33 -4.14 10.72 -6.81
CA ILE A 33 -3.08 9.79 -6.38
C ILE A 33 -2.81 8.77 -7.50
N GLU A 34 -3.85 8.32 -8.21
CA GLU A 34 -3.69 7.44 -9.38
C GLU A 34 -2.95 8.15 -10.51
N ARG A 35 -3.34 9.39 -10.83
CA ARG A 35 -2.69 10.20 -11.88
C ARG A 35 -1.24 10.52 -11.55
N GLY A 36 -0.98 10.86 -10.29
CA GLY A 36 0.32 11.23 -9.76
C GLY A 36 1.19 10.06 -9.34
N PHE A 37 0.74 8.81 -9.50
CA PHE A 37 1.40 7.63 -8.93
C PHE A 37 2.87 7.51 -9.37
N ILE A 38 3.75 7.41 -8.37
CA ILE A 38 5.19 7.16 -8.55
C ILE A 38 5.48 5.70 -8.23
N ARG A 39 5.24 5.29 -6.97
CA ARG A 39 5.47 3.94 -6.43
C ARG A 39 4.59 3.68 -5.21
N ALA A 40 4.44 2.41 -4.83
CA ALA A 40 3.82 2.01 -3.58
C ALA A 40 4.88 1.41 -2.63
N GLU A 41 4.95 1.89 -1.40
CA GLU A 41 5.61 1.17 -0.31
C GLU A 41 4.62 0.16 0.27
N ILE A 42 4.97 -1.13 0.24
CA ILE A 42 4.07 -2.23 0.62
C ILE A 42 4.74 -3.14 1.63
N VAL A 43 4.01 -3.47 2.70
CA VAL A 43 4.35 -4.53 3.65
C VAL A 43 3.14 -5.42 3.83
N SER A 44 3.33 -6.73 3.97
CA SER A 44 2.21 -7.63 4.27
C SER A 44 1.69 -7.37 5.68
N TYR A 45 0.40 -7.57 5.92
CA TYR A 45 -0.19 -7.48 7.25
C TYR A 45 0.54 -8.37 8.26
N ASP A 46 0.82 -9.62 7.89
CA ASP A 46 1.48 -10.59 8.77
C ASP A 46 2.89 -10.14 9.15
N ASP A 47 3.66 -9.61 8.20
CA ASP A 47 4.99 -9.05 8.46
C ASP A 47 4.89 -7.82 9.36
N LEU A 48 3.93 -6.93 9.12
CA LEU A 48 3.76 -5.73 9.94
C LEU A 48 3.40 -6.11 11.38
N MET A 49 2.49 -7.06 11.58
CA MET A 49 2.08 -7.52 12.91
C MET A 49 3.21 -8.24 13.65
N THR A 50 3.97 -9.07 12.94
CA THR A 50 5.12 -9.80 13.51
C THR A 50 6.22 -8.85 13.98
N ASN A 51 6.38 -7.72 13.30
CA ASN A 51 7.44 -6.75 13.60
C ASN A 51 6.96 -5.57 14.45
N GLY A 52 5.65 -5.45 14.70
CA GLY A 52 5.01 -4.46 15.55
C GLY A 52 4.92 -3.05 14.95
N THR A 53 5.93 -2.59 14.23
CA THR A 53 5.96 -1.25 13.61
C THR A 53 6.44 -1.28 12.17
N TYR A 54 5.98 -0.31 11.39
CA TYR A 54 6.44 -0.12 10.01
C TYR A 54 7.96 0.12 9.93
N ALA A 55 8.51 0.90 10.87
CA ALA A 55 9.95 1.17 10.95
C ALA A 55 10.74 -0.14 11.15
N ALA A 56 10.34 -0.98 12.10
CA ALA A 56 10.99 -2.27 12.35
C ALA A 56 10.89 -3.22 11.13
N ALA A 57 9.74 -3.26 10.45
CA ALA A 57 9.59 -4.04 9.22
C ALA A 57 10.49 -3.50 8.08
N LYS A 58 10.64 -2.18 7.99
CA LYS A 58 11.50 -1.51 7.00
C LYS A 58 12.98 -1.79 7.22
N GLU A 59 13.45 -1.74 8.47
CA GLU A 59 14.84 -2.05 8.83
C GLU A 59 15.22 -3.50 8.50
N LYS A 60 14.24 -4.41 8.54
CA LYS A 60 14.40 -5.82 8.14
C LYS A 60 14.24 -6.06 6.63
N GLY A 61 14.00 -5.03 5.84
CA GLY A 61 13.85 -5.14 4.38
C GLY A 61 12.52 -5.77 3.92
N LEU A 62 11.50 -5.82 4.79
CA LEU A 62 10.19 -6.40 4.47
C LEU A 62 9.27 -5.42 3.76
N VAL A 63 9.56 -4.12 3.85
CA VAL A 63 8.86 -3.08 3.09
C VAL A 63 9.40 -3.05 1.66
N ARG A 64 8.56 -3.38 0.70
CA ARG A 64 8.87 -3.42 -0.73
C ARG A 64 8.49 -2.11 -1.41
N LEU A 65 9.26 -1.73 -2.43
CA LEU A 65 8.96 -0.59 -3.30
C LEU A 65 8.43 -1.07 -4.65
N GLU A 66 7.11 -1.07 -4.78
CA GLU A 66 6.41 -1.64 -5.91
C GLU A 66 6.04 -0.59 -6.96
N GLY A 67 6.07 -1.01 -8.23
CA GLY A 67 5.82 -0.17 -9.40
C GLY A 67 4.38 -0.23 -9.90
N LYS A 68 4.14 0.40 -11.07
CA LYS A 68 2.80 0.50 -11.69
C LYS A 68 2.19 -0.85 -12.07
N GLU A 69 3.02 -1.85 -12.34
CA GLU A 69 2.59 -3.18 -12.75
C GLU A 69 2.31 -4.13 -11.57
N TYR A 70 2.58 -3.70 -10.33
CA TYR A 70 2.32 -4.53 -9.17
C TYR A 70 0.81 -4.77 -9.01
N ILE A 71 0.45 -6.03 -8.83
CA ILE A 71 -0.91 -6.46 -8.54
C ILE A 71 -1.05 -6.53 -7.02
N MET A 72 -2.00 -5.76 -6.49
CA MET A 72 -2.27 -5.72 -5.06
C MET A 72 -2.61 -7.12 -4.53
N GLN A 73 -2.08 -7.43 -3.35
CA GLN A 73 -2.40 -8.64 -2.61
C GLN A 73 -3.36 -8.31 -1.46
N ASP A 74 -4.11 -9.32 -1.05
CA ASP A 74 -4.98 -9.21 0.12
C ASP A 74 -4.11 -9.03 1.37
N GLY A 75 -4.48 -8.06 2.21
CA GLY A 75 -3.71 -7.73 3.41
C GLY A 75 -2.48 -6.83 3.18
N ASP A 76 -2.25 -6.33 1.97
CA ASP A 76 -1.19 -5.36 1.73
C ASP A 76 -1.45 -4.08 2.55
N VAL A 77 -0.49 -3.71 3.40
CA VAL A 77 -0.46 -2.41 4.08
C VAL A 77 0.42 -1.48 3.26
N THR A 78 -0.20 -0.43 2.72
CA THR A 78 0.34 0.32 1.59
C THR A 78 0.41 1.81 1.87
N TYR A 79 1.54 2.41 1.50
CA TYR A 79 1.73 3.84 1.41
C TYR A 79 2.06 4.24 -0.03
N PHE A 80 1.22 5.06 -0.66
CA PHE A 80 1.41 5.50 -2.03
C PHE A 80 2.25 6.77 -2.11
N ARG A 81 3.34 6.72 -2.88
CA ARG A 81 4.10 7.90 -3.28
C ARG A 81 3.50 8.45 -4.57
N PHE A 82 3.13 9.72 -4.57
CA PHE A 82 2.58 10.40 -5.72
C PHE A 82 3.09 11.84 -5.79
N ASN A 83 3.00 12.45 -6.97
CA ASN A 83 3.21 13.89 -7.14
C ASN A 83 1.95 14.52 -7.73
N VAL A 84 1.57 15.67 -7.20
CA VAL A 84 0.46 16.51 -7.69
C VAL A 84 0.99 17.56 -8.65
#